data_AF-A0A918A035-F1
#
_entry.id   AF-A0A918A035-F1
#
_cell.length_a   1.000
_cell.length_b   1.000
_cell.length_c   1.000
_cell.angle_alpha   90.00
_cell.angle_beta   90.00
_cell.angle_gamma   90.00
#
_symmetry.space_group_name_H-M   'P 1'
#
loop_
_entity.id
_entity.type
_entity.pdbx_description
1 polymer ?
#
loop_
_entity_poly.entity_id
_entity_poly.type
_entity_poly.pdbx_seq_one_letter_code
_entity_poly.pdbx_strand_id
1 'polypeptide(L)'
;MNHRPDPVVATADRPDLHGPNALLGPGTAPAGLAARVHETWIRFARTDEPGWDPYDAERGATMRIDTEWTQIDGPRTHERQVWS
;
A
#
# COMPACT_ATOMS: atom_id res chain seq x y z
N MET A 1 -22.47 -7.13 11.68
CA MET A 1 -21.37 -6.17 11.97
C MET A 1 -21.14 -5.35 10.71
N ASN A 2 -21.64 -4.11 10.66
CA ASN A 2 -21.32 -3.18 9.58
C ASN A 2 -20.09 -2.37 10.01
N HIS A 3 -18.95 -2.63 9.39
CA HIS A 3 -17.77 -1.76 9.52
C HIS A 3 -18.10 -0.42 8.87
N ARG A 4 -18.23 0.64 9.69
CA ARG A 4 -18.11 2.01 9.19
C ARG A 4 -16.62 2.23 8.86
N PRO A 5 -16.27 2.72 7.66
CA PRO A 5 -14.89 3.07 7.37
C PRO A 5 -14.45 4.29 8.21
N ASP A 6 -13.21 4.24 8.69
CA ASP A 6 -12.62 5.32 9.49
C ASP A 6 -12.46 6.62 8.69
N PRO A 7 -12.64 7.80 9.32
CA PRO A 7 -12.71 9.10 8.62
C PRO A 7 -11.40 9.51 7.93
N VAL A 8 -10.25 9.00 8.38
CA VAL A 8 -8.95 9.27 7.75
C VAL A 8 -8.81 8.60 6.37
N VAL A 9 -9.38 7.41 6.19
CA VAL A 9 -9.37 6.68 4.91
C VAL A 9 -10.27 7.35 3.87
N ALA A 10 -11.40 7.92 4.29
CA ALA A 10 -12.34 8.59 3.40
C ALA A 10 -11.79 9.86 2.72
N THR A 11 -10.66 10.40 3.19
CA THR A 11 -10.10 11.64 2.62
C THR A 11 -9.52 11.43 1.21
N ALA A 12 -9.09 10.21 0.87
CA ALA A 12 -8.51 9.92 -0.44
C ALA A 12 -9.56 9.89 -1.58
N ASP A 13 -10.84 9.68 -1.28
CA ASP A 13 -11.94 9.67 -2.28
C ASP A 13 -12.47 11.07 -2.61
N ARG A 14 -11.80 12.12 -2.11
CA ARG A 14 -12.22 13.49 -2.33
C ARG A 14 -11.99 13.91 -3.79
N PRO A 15 -13.05 14.33 -4.51
CA PRO A 15 -12.95 14.64 -5.93
C PRO A 15 -12.00 15.81 -6.23
N ASP A 16 -11.78 16.72 -5.28
CA ASP A 16 -10.84 17.84 -5.41
C ASP A 16 -9.36 17.42 -5.39
N LEU A 17 -9.07 16.18 -4.98
CA LEU A 17 -7.72 15.62 -5.00
C LEU A 17 -7.37 14.91 -6.31
N HIS A 18 -8.34 14.74 -7.22
CA HIS A 18 -8.18 14.07 -8.51
C HIS A 18 -8.16 15.07 -9.68
N GLY A 19 -7.33 14.78 -10.68
CA GLY A 19 -7.19 15.60 -11.89
C GLY A 19 -5.76 15.65 -12.41
N PRO A 20 -5.54 16.13 -13.65
CA PRO A 20 -4.23 16.10 -14.31
C PRO A 20 -3.14 16.88 -13.57
N ASN A 21 -3.53 17.87 -12.76
CA ASN A 21 -2.63 18.68 -11.93
C ASN A 21 -2.93 18.57 -10.43
N ALA A 22 -3.78 17.62 -10.02
CA ALA A 22 -4.17 17.44 -8.62
C ALA A 22 -3.25 16.42 -7.92
N LEU A 23 -3.25 16.42 -6.58
CA LEU A 23 -2.31 15.64 -5.76
C LEU A 23 -2.27 14.14 -6.10
N LEU A 24 -3.41 13.55 -6.45
CA LEU A 24 -3.53 12.10 -6.74
C LEU A 24 -3.50 11.79 -8.25
N GLY A 25 -3.37 12.80 -9.10
CA GLY A 25 -3.45 12.63 -10.55
C GLY A 25 -4.86 12.28 -11.04
N PRO A 26 -5.02 11.97 -12.34
CA PRO A 26 -6.33 11.71 -12.94
C PRO A 26 -6.86 10.29 -12.66
N GLY A 27 -6.02 9.40 -12.11
CA GLY A 27 -6.39 8.02 -11.82
C GLY A 27 -7.34 7.92 -10.63
N THR A 28 -8.31 7.04 -10.72
CA THR A 28 -9.14 6.62 -9.59
C THR A 28 -8.40 5.55 -8.80
N ALA A 29 -8.37 5.68 -7.47
CA ALA A 29 -7.83 4.64 -6.61
C ALA A 29 -8.64 3.34 -6.78
N PRO A 30 -7.98 2.16 -6.72
CA PRO A 30 -8.69 0.88 -6.75
C PRO A 30 -9.67 0.78 -5.58
N ALA A 31 -10.89 0.33 -5.86
CA ALA A 31 -11.93 0.19 -4.85
C ALA A 31 -11.47 -0.73 -3.71
N GLY A 32 -11.60 -0.27 -2.46
CA GLY A 32 -11.24 -1.06 -1.29
C GLY A 32 -9.74 -1.13 -0.97
N LEU A 33 -8.86 -0.49 -1.76
CA LEU A 33 -7.42 -0.44 -1.48
C LEU A 33 -7.13 0.10 -0.08
N ALA A 34 -7.73 1.24 0.26
CA ALA A 34 -7.50 1.89 1.56
C ALA A 34 -8.03 1.04 2.74
N ALA A 35 -9.17 0.36 2.56
CA ALA A 35 -9.70 -0.56 3.56
C ALA A 35 -8.76 -1.75 3.80
N ARG A 36 -8.23 -2.35 2.73
CA ARG A 36 -7.29 -3.47 2.80
C ARG A 36 -5.95 -3.08 3.43
N VAL A 37 -5.40 -1.92 3.08
CA VAL A 37 -4.19 -1.35 3.73
C VAL A 37 -4.42 -1.17 5.22
N HIS A 38 -5.55 -0.57 5.59
CA HIS A 38 -5.86 -0.29 6.98
C HIS A 38 -6.03 -1.57 7.80
N GLU A 39 -6.78 -2.56 7.30
CA GLU A 39 -6.94 -3.87 7.96
C GLU A 39 -5.59 -4.55 8.19
N THR A 40 -4.73 -4.51 7.17
CA THR A 40 -3.38 -5.09 7.25
C THR A 40 -2.56 -4.43 8.35
N TRP A 41 -2.63 -3.10 8.48
CA TRP A 41 -1.93 -2.41 9.56
C TRP A 41 -2.49 -2.70 10.95
N ILE A 42 -3.80 -2.82 11.09
CA ILE A 42 -4.41 -3.26 12.36
C ILE A 42 -3.93 -4.66 12.73
N ARG A 43 -3.94 -5.60 11.78
CA ARG A 43 -3.47 -6.96 12.00
C ARG A 43 -2.01 -6.97 12.43
N PHE A 44 -1.15 -6.26 11.70
CA PHE A 44 0.27 -6.15 12.03
C PHE A 44 0.49 -5.60 13.44
N ALA A 45 -0.15 -4.49 13.80
CA ALA A 45 -0.02 -3.92 15.14
C ALA A 45 -0.49 -4.86 16.26
N ARG A 46 -1.38 -5.82 15.95
CA ARG A 46 -1.90 -6.79 16.91
C ARG A 46 -1.06 -8.07 17.00
N THR A 47 -0.53 -8.55 15.89
CA THR A 47 0.05 -9.90 15.80
C THR A 47 1.49 -9.92 15.29
N ASP A 48 2.07 -8.76 14.96
CA ASP A 48 3.38 -8.62 14.29
C ASP A 48 3.44 -9.30 12.91
N GLU A 49 2.27 -9.64 12.33
CA GLU A 49 2.17 -10.37 11.07
C GLU A 49 1.26 -9.63 10.07
N PRO A 50 1.84 -9.01 9.03
CA PRO A 50 1.05 -8.35 7.99
C PRO A 50 0.45 -9.35 6.98
N GLY A 51 0.87 -10.62 7.02
CA GLY A 51 0.38 -11.69 6.14
C GLY A 51 1.23 -11.93 4.88
N TRP A 52 2.46 -11.42 4.85
CA TRP A 52 3.48 -11.71 3.83
C TRP A 52 4.84 -11.93 4.47
N ASP A 53 5.81 -12.39 3.68
CA ASP A 53 7.12 -12.76 4.19
C ASP A 53 7.87 -11.54 4.78
N PRO A 54 8.58 -11.70 5.90
CA PRO A 54 9.44 -10.66 6.44
C PRO A 54 10.46 -10.19 5.41
N TYR A 55 10.82 -8.91 5.49
CA TYR A 55 11.92 -8.40 4.71
C TYR A 55 13.24 -9.03 5.18
N ASP A 56 13.87 -9.76 4.29
CA ASP A 56 15.23 -10.26 4.44
C ASP A 56 16.16 -9.53 3.46
N ALA A 57 17.38 -9.21 3.88
CA ALA A 57 18.32 -8.45 3.07
C ALA A 57 18.88 -9.27 1.89
N GLU A 58 18.88 -10.61 1.98
CA GLU A 58 19.33 -11.47 0.88
C GLU A 58 18.26 -11.57 -0.21
N ARG A 59 17.00 -11.83 0.18
CA ARG A 59 15.88 -11.99 -0.76
C ARG A 59 15.25 -10.65 -1.19
N GLY A 60 15.25 -9.65 -0.31
CA GLY A 60 14.63 -8.35 -0.54
C GLY A 60 13.12 -8.41 -0.77
N ALA A 61 12.43 -9.38 -0.17
CA ALA A 61 10.99 -9.61 -0.35
C ALA A 61 10.19 -8.34 -0.03
N THR A 62 9.49 -7.81 -1.02
CA THR A 62 8.76 -6.54 -0.92
C THR A 62 7.32 -6.75 -1.37
N MET A 63 6.36 -6.38 -0.52
CA MET A 63 4.95 -6.36 -0.93
C MET A 63 4.67 -5.14 -1.80
N ARG A 64 4.27 -5.37 -3.06
CA ARG A 64 3.75 -4.33 -3.95
C ARG A 64 2.25 -4.19 -3.71
N ILE A 65 1.87 -3.09 -3.08
CA ILE A 65 0.48 -2.71 -2.81
C ILE A 65 -0.05 -1.93 -4.02
N ASP A 66 -0.97 -2.52 -4.76
CA ASP A 66 -1.66 -1.94 -5.91
C ASP A 66 -3.10 -2.50 -5.94
N THR A 67 -3.82 -2.37 -7.06
CA THR A 67 -5.07 -3.08 -7.37
C THR A 67 -4.94 -4.57 -7.06
N GLU A 68 -3.82 -5.17 -7.50
CA GLU A 68 -3.41 -6.51 -7.14
C GLU A 68 -2.18 -6.46 -6.25
N TRP A 69 -2.27 -7.10 -5.08
CA TRP A 69 -1.16 -7.15 -4.13
C TRP A 69 -0.28 -8.32 -4.48
N THR A 70 0.99 -8.05 -4.75
CA THR A 70 1.95 -9.08 -5.17
C THR A 70 3.26 -8.92 -4.40
N GLN A 71 3.75 -9.99 -3.79
CA GLN A 71 5.10 -10.01 -3.24
C GLN A 71 6.10 -10.17 -4.37
N ILE A 72 7.08 -9.27 -4.44
CA ILE A 72 8.14 -9.26 -5.44
C ILE A 72 9.50 -9.28 -4.74
N ASP A 73 10.43 -10.06 -5.28
CA ASP A 73 11.78 -10.21 -4.73
C ASP A 73 12.73 -9.23 -5.44
N GLY A 74 13.54 -8.50 -4.65
CA GLY A 74 14.58 -7.59 -5.16
C GLY A 74 14.14 -6.50 -6.16
N PRO A 75 13.01 -5.78 -5.96
CA PRO A 75 12.47 -4.90 -7.01
C PRO A 75 13.30 -3.64 -7.33
N ARG A 76 14.27 -3.28 -6.48
CA ARG A 76 15.12 -2.08 -6.64
C ARG A 76 16.62 -2.36 -6.50
N THR A 77 17.05 -3.60 -6.70
CA THR A 77 18.46 -3.98 -6.54
C THR A 77 19.38 -3.17 -7.45
N HIS A 78 18.91 -2.81 -8.64
CA HIS A 78 19.67 -2.00 -9.60
C HIS A 78 19.84 -0.54 -9.15
N GLU A 79 18.79 0.11 -8.65
CA GLU A 79 18.87 1.50 -8.15
C GLU A 79 19.77 1.60 -6.92
N ARG A 80 19.71 0.65 -5.98
CA ARG A 80 20.57 0.67 -4.78
C ARG A 80 22.07 0.63 -5.10
N GLN A 81 22.47 -0.04 -6.18
CA GLN A 81 23.88 -0.10 -6.58
C GLN A 81 24.41 1.20 -7.18
N VAL A 82 23.53 2.05 -7.73
CA VAL A 82 23.92 3.34 -8.33
C VAL A 82 24.20 4.42 -7.28
N TRP A 83 23.66 4.25 -6.06
CA TRP A 83 23.74 5.23 -4.97
C TRP A 83 24.58 4.76 -3.77
N SER A 84 25.41 3.71 -3.92
CA SER A 84 26.44 3.35 -2.93
C SER A 84 27.71 4.13 -3.19
#